data_AF-I1QZV5-F1
#
_entry.id   AF-I1QZV5-F1
#
_cell.length_a   1.000
_cell.length_b   1.000
_cell.length_c   1.000
_cell.angle_alpha   90.00
_cell.angle_beta   90.00
_cell.angle_gamma   90.00
#
_symmetry.space_group_name_H-M   'P 1'
#
loop_
_entity.id
_entity.type
_entity.pdbx_description
1 polymer ?
#
loop_
_entity_poly.entity_id
_entity_poly.type
_entity_poly.pdbx_seq_one_letter_code
_entity_poly.pdbx_strand_id
1 'polypeptide(L)'
;MTLVRLPRSRMQELRSDGCVAFLERVTLFCNRYGVEFHEMDGVYVPYGRSQRFARNQTNDDHFRREVYIGIIDQISQEFDNHFDEVNMKLLSCMAALNPTNSFASFGTQKVEMVSALKIKIANLGGHEFKDCILMPLQSASICIETSYKMPLSS
;
A
#
# COMPACT_ATOMS: atom_id res chain seq x y z
N MET A 1 13.25 15.55 0.85
CA MET A 1 11.96 14.89 1.12
C MET A 1 11.39 14.12 -0.09
N THR A 2 12.15 13.88 -1.16
CA THR A 2 11.69 13.12 -2.35
C THR A 2 11.28 11.69 -2.02
N LEU A 3 11.94 11.07 -1.03
CA LEU A 3 11.66 9.71 -0.55
C LEU A 3 10.22 9.48 -0.09
N VAL A 4 9.54 10.50 0.43
CA VAL A 4 8.14 10.40 0.89
C VAL A 4 7.19 10.98 -0.17
N ARG A 5 7.59 12.08 -0.81
CA ARG A 5 6.76 12.75 -1.83
C ARG A 5 6.51 11.89 -3.07
N LEU A 6 7.53 11.18 -3.56
CA LEU A 6 7.41 10.39 -4.78
C LEU A 6 6.46 9.19 -4.61
N PRO A 7 6.58 8.35 -3.56
CA PRO A 7 5.60 7.30 -3.29
C PRO A 7 4.18 7.84 -3.10
N ARG A 8 4.01 8.93 -2.35
CA ARG A 8 2.70 9.57 -2.16
C ARG A 8 2.08 9.98 -3.50
N SER A 9 2.87 10.60 -4.38
CA SER A 9 2.41 10.98 -5.72
C SER A 9 1.99 9.76 -6.55
N ARG A 10 2.75 8.66 -6.49
CA ARG A 10 2.42 7.42 -7.22
C ARG A 10 1.17 6.74 -6.68
N MET A 11 0.94 6.74 -5.36
CA MET A 11 -0.30 6.21 -4.77
C MET A 11 -1.52 7.01 -5.25
N GLN A 12 -1.40 8.34 -5.31
CA GLN A 12 -2.47 9.20 -5.85
C GLN A 12 -2.72 8.95 -7.34
N GLU A 13 -1.65 8.80 -8.14
CA GLU A 13 -1.78 8.44 -9.56
C GLU A 13 -2.45 7.08 -9.74
N LEU A 14 -2.05 6.06 -8.96
CA LEU A 14 -2.69 4.74 -8.98
C LEU A 14 -4.17 4.80 -8.58
N ARG A 15 -4.55 5.72 -7.69
CA ARG A 15 -5.93 5.93 -7.24
C ARG A 15 -6.80 6.58 -8.32
N SER A 16 -6.29 7.60 -9.03
CA SER A 16 -7.08 8.36 -10.00
C SER A 16 -7.18 7.64 -11.34
N ASP A 17 -6.09 7.63 -12.10
CA ASP A 17 -6.09 7.27 -13.53
C ASP A 17 -5.10 6.13 -13.84
N GLY A 18 -4.12 5.91 -12.96
CA GLY A 18 -3.07 4.90 -13.12
C GLY A 18 -3.54 3.46 -12.89
N CYS A 19 -4.78 3.26 -12.41
CA CYS A 19 -5.36 1.94 -12.17
C CYS A 19 -5.43 1.09 -13.46
N VAL A 20 -5.84 1.67 -14.60
CA VAL A 20 -5.95 0.92 -15.88
C VAL A 20 -4.60 0.33 -16.28
N ALA A 21 -3.59 1.20 -16.41
CA ALA A 21 -2.24 0.82 -16.83
C ALA A 21 -1.53 -0.09 -15.81
N PHE A 22 -1.94 -0.04 -14.54
CA PHE A 22 -1.47 -0.99 -13.54
C PHE A 22 -2.10 -2.37 -13.75
N LEU A 23 -3.43 -2.45 -13.89
CA LEU A 23 -4.14 -3.71 -14.12
C LEU A 23 -3.67 -4.40 -15.40
N GLU A 24 -3.48 -3.66 -16.50
CA GLU A 24 -2.93 -4.21 -17.75
C GLU A 24 -1.56 -4.88 -17.54
N ARG A 25 -0.67 -4.24 -16.77
CA ARG A 25 0.66 -4.82 -16.44
C ARG A 25 0.53 -6.08 -15.59
N VAL A 26 -0.40 -6.10 -14.64
CA VAL A 26 -0.68 -7.29 -13.82
C VAL A 26 -1.25 -8.41 -14.69
N THR A 27 -2.19 -8.11 -15.58
CA THR A 27 -2.76 -9.08 -16.53
C THR A 27 -1.68 -9.66 -17.44
N LEU A 28 -0.81 -8.81 -18.02
CA LEU A 28 0.32 -9.26 -18.84
C LEU A 28 1.29 -10.15 -18.04
N PHE A 29 1.54 -9.82 -16.78
CA PHE A 29 2.36 -10.63 -15.90
C PHE A 29 1.70 -12.00 -15.64
N CYS A 30 0.44 -12.04 -15.24
CA CYS A 30 -0.31 -13.28 -15.01
C CYS A 30 -0.32 -14.18 -16.25
N ASN A 31 -0.62 -13.60 -17.42
CA ASN A 31 -0.61 -14.32 -18.70
C ASN A 31 0.77 -14.92 -19.00
N ARG A 32 1.85 -14.17 -18.75
CA ARG A 32 3.22 -14.63 -18.96
C ARG A 32 3.57 -15.85 -18.10
N TYR A 33 3.01 -15.95 -16.90
CA TYR A 33 3.28 -17.02 -15.95
C TYR A 33 2.17 -18.08 -15.88
N GLY A 34 1.18 -18.03 -16.78
CA GLY A 34 0.07 -18.99 -16.83
C GLY A 34 -0.84 -18.95 -15.60
N VAL A 35 -0.91 -17.81 -14.91
CA VAL A 35 -1.84 -17.60 -13.81
C VAL A 35 -3.21 -17.31 -14.40
N GLU A 36 -4.18 -18.18 -14.14
CA GLU A 36 -5.57 -17.98 -14.59
C GLU A 36 -6.14 -16.69 -14.00
N PHE A 37 -6.72 -15.88 -14.89
CA PHE A 37 -7.35 -14.62 -14.56
C PHE A 37 -8.82 -14.70 -14.94
N HIS A 38 -9.71 -14.23 -14.05
CA HIS A 38 -11.14 -14.24 -14.31
C HIS A 38 -11.51 -13.26 -15.43
N GLU A 39 -12.60 -13.56 -16.15
CA GLU A 39 -13.17 -12.65 -17.15
C GLU A 39 -13.66 -11.37 -16.46
N MET A 40 -12.99 -10.24 -16.73
CA MET A 40 -13.26 -8.96 -16.07
C MET A 40 -14.58 -8.31 -16.51
N ASP A 41 -15.00 -8.61 -17.75
CA ASP A 41 -16.28 -8.16 -18.31
C ASP A 41 -17.46 -9.03 -17.84
N GLY A 42 -17.17 -10.15 -17.18
CA GLY A 42 -18.18 -11.04 -16.61
C GLY A 42 -18.96 -10.41 -15.46
N VAL A 43 -20.17 -10.92 -15.21
CA VAL A 43 -21.00 -10.50 -14.08
C VAL A 43 -20.33 -10.91 -12.77
N TYR A 44 -20.21 -9.98 -11.84
CA TYR A 44 -19.67 -10.26 -10.52
C TYR A 44 -20.57 -11.21 -9.74
N VAL A 45 -19.97 -12.29 -9.22
CA VAL A 45 -20.63 -13.26 -8.34
C VAL A 45 -19.95 -13.22 -6.97
N PRO A 46 -20.61 -12.74 -5.91
CA PRO A 46 -19.98 -12.61 -4.61
C PRO A 46 -19.72 -13.98 -3.98
N TYR A 47 -18.50 -14.16 -3.45
CA TYR A 47 -18.13 -15.37 -2.75
C TYR A 47 -18.94 -15.54 -1.45
N GLY A 48 -19.46 -16.75 -1.22
CA GLY A 48 -20.19 -17.11 0.00
C GLY A 48 -21.52 -16.36 0.21
N ARG A 49 -22.02 -15.66 -0.81
CA ARG A 49 -23.28 -14.92 -0.75
C ARG A 49 -24.13 -15.20 -1.98
N SER A 50 -25.45 -15.11 -1.82
CA SER A 50 -26.36 -15.24 -2.96
C SER A 50 -26.24 -14.02 -3.89
N GLN A 51 -26.12 -14.29 -5.19
CA GLN A 51 -26.10 -13.28 -6.24
C GLN A 51 -27.32 -12.35 -6.22
N ARG A 52 -28.47 -12.81 -5.69
CA ARG A 52 -29.69 -12.00 -5.55
C ARG A 52 -29.47 -10.73 -4.71
N PHE A 53 -28.51 -10.74 -3.79
CA PHE A 53 -28.19 -9.60 -2.94
C PHE A 53 -26.95 -8.82 -3.42
N ALA A 54 -26.36 -9.23 -4.54
CA ALA A 54 -25.26 -8.52 -5.17
C ALA A 54 -25.78 -7.34 -5.98
N ARG A 55 -24.96 -6.29 -6.11
CA ARG A 55 -25.20 -5.26 -7.13
C ARG A 55 -25.00 -5.88 -8.50
N ASN A 56 -25.80 -5.47 -9.48
CA ASN A 56 -25.53 -5.77 -10.88
C ASN A 56 -24.31 -4.96 -11.33
N GLN A 57 -23.14 -5.59 -11.27
CA GLN A 57 -21.86 -5.00 -11.64
C GLN A 57 -20.96 -6.05 -12.28
N THR A 58 -19.97 -5.62 -13.04
CA THR A 58 -18.95 -6.54 -13.61
C THR A 58 -17.88 -6.86 -12.57
N ASN A 59 -17.07 -7.88 -12.85
CA ASN A 59 -15.88 -8.17 -12.06
C ASN A 59 -14.94 -6.96 -12.01
N ASP A 60 -14.65 -6.33 -13.15
CA ASP A 60 -13.83 -5.11 -13.21
C ASP A 60 -14.34 -4.03 -12.25
N ASP A 61 -15.64 -3.80 -12.27
CA ASP A 61 -16.29 -2.77 -11.50
C ASP A 61 -16.12 -2.97 -9.98
N HIS A 62 -16.38 -4.20 -9.53
CA HIS A 62 -16.20 -4.61 -8.13
C HIS A 62 -14.73 -4.50 -7.71
N PHE A 63 -13.82 -5.11 -8.49
CA PHE A 63 -12.40 -5.16 -8.16
C PHE A 63 -11.77 -3.78 -8.15
N ARG A 64 -12.10 -2.94 -9.12
CA ARG A 64 -11.57 -1.59 -9.22
C ARG A 64 -12.09 -0.71 -8.09
N ARG A 65 -13.42 -0.63 -7.90
CA ARG A 65 -14.01 0.35 -6.98
C ARG A 65 -13.99 -0.07 -5.53
N GLU A 66 -14.27 -1.34 -5.26
CA GLU A 66 -14.50 -1.81 -3.90
C GLU A 66 -13.25 -2.46 -3.30
N VAL A 67 -12.39 -3.07 -4.11
CA VAL A 67 -11.17 -3.74 -3.63
C VAL A 67 -9.93 -2.88 -3.81
N TYR A 68 -9.59 -2.53 -5.05
CA TYR A 68 -8.32 -1.88 -5.39
C TYR A 68 -8.21 -0.48 -4.80
N ILE A 69 -9.22 0.37 -5.00
CA ILE A 69 -9.25 1.71 -4.39
C ILE A 69 -9.22 1.60 -2.86
N GLY A 70 -9.96 0.65 -2.27
CA GLY A 70 -9.95 0.43 -0.83
C GLY A 70 -8.55 0.08 -0.29
N ILE A 71 -7.83 -0.79 -0.98
CA ILE A 71 -6.45 -1.16 -0.62
C ILE A 71 -5.51 0.05 -0.76
N ILE A 72 -5.61 0.82 -1.85
CA ILE A 72 -4.79 2.02 -2.02
C ILE A 72 -5.06 3.04 -0.91
N ASP A 73 -6.32 3.24 -0.57
CA ASP A 73 -6.73 4.19 0.46
C ASP A 73 -6.19 3.78 1.82
N GLN A 74 -6.28 2.49 2.15
CA GLN A 74 -5.71 1.96 3.38
C GLN A 74 -4.19 2.12 3.40
N ILE A 75 -3.48 1.74 2.33
CA ILE A 75 -2.03 1.90 2.24
C ILE A 75 -1.63 3.38 2.33
N SER A 76 -2.38 4.26 1.68
CA SER A 76 -2.12 5.71 1.71
C SER A 76 -2.32 6.28 3.10
N GLN A 77 -3.38 5.87 3.79
CA GLN A 77 -3.66 6.30 5.16
C GLN A 77 -2.57 5.80 6.14
N GLU A 78 -2.19 4.54 6.06
CA GLU A 78 -1.10 3.99 6.89
C GLU A 78 0.23 4.69 6.60
N PHE A 79 0.51 4.97 5.32
CA PHE A 79 1.69 5.71 4.92
C PHE A 79 1.68 7.12 5.50
N ASP A 80 0.55 7.82 5.46
CA ASP A 80 0.42 9.17 6.02
C ASP A 80 0.50 9.17 7.56
N ASN A 81 -0.03 8.15 8.22
CA ASN A 81 0.12 7.95 9.67
C ASN A 81 1.59 7.72 10.05
N HIS A 82 2.32 6.92 9.27
CA HIS A 82 3.72 6.61 9.53
C HIS A 82 4.65 7.80 9.22
N PHE A 83 4.31 8.63 8.24
CA PHE A 83 5.06 9.84 7.88
C PHE A 83 4.32 11.12 8.28
N ASP A 84 3.89 11.16 9.54
CA ASP A 84 3.34 12.36 10.18
C ASP A 84 4.41 13.47 10.33
N GLU A 85 4.01 14.63 10.86
CA GLU A 85 4.92 15.77 11.00
C GLU A 85 6.17 15.44 11.83
N VAL A 86 6.02 14.64 12.89
CA VAL A 86 7.10 14.28 13.80
C VAL A 86 8.08 13.33 13.10
N ASN A 87 7.57 12.27 12.48
CA ASN A 87 8.36 11.27 11.78
C ASN A 87 9.00 11.84 10.51
N MET A 88 8.39 12.85 9.88
CA MET A 88 8.98 13.59 8.77
C MET A 88 10.17 14.47 9.20
N LYS A 89 10.05 15.17 10.35
CA LYS A 89 11.18 15.89 10.96
C LYS A 89 12.30 14.93 11.34
N LEU A 90 11.94 13.77 11.87
CA LEU A 90 12.84 12.68 12.23
C LEU A 90 13.63 12.17 11.02
N LEU A 91 12.94 11.82 9.94
CA LEU A 91 13.53 11.34 8.70
C LEU A 91 14.46 12.40 8.08
N SER A 92 14.10 13.67 8.16
CA SER A 92 14.96 14.79 7.73
C SER A 92 16.24 14.90 8.55
N CYS A 93 16.19 14.57 9.85
CA CYS A 93 17.38 14.49 10.70
C CYS A 93 18.25 13.29 10.34
N MET A 94 17.65 12.10 10.14
CA MET A 94 18.39 10.92 9.70
C MET A 94 19.06 11.13 8.34
N ALA A 95 18.37 11.75 7.38
CA ALA A 95 18.94 12.09 6.07
C ALA A 95 20.11 13.08 6.17
N ALA A 96 20.14 13.92 7.21
CA ALA A 96 21.25 14.82 7.48
C ALA A 96 22.49 14.13 8.01
N LEU A 97 22.31 12.96 8.62
CA LEU A 97 23.37 12.08 9.07
C LEU A 97 23.96 11.25 7.92
N ASN A 98 23.64 11.56 6.66
CA ASN A 98 24.18 10.83 5.51
C ASN A 98 25.69 11.12 5.32
N PRO A 99 26.58 10.14 5.57
CA PRO A 99 28.02 10.34 5.41
C PRO A 99 28.43 10.51 3.95
N THR A 100 27.65 10.00 2.99
CA THR A 100 27.99 10.09 1.55
C THR A 100 27.88 11.51 1.02
N ASN A 101 27.21 12.41 1.74
CA ASN A 101 27.11 13.82 1.41
C ASN A 101 27.81 14.71 2.45
N SER A 102 28.84 14.17 3.12
CA SER A 102 29.64 14.87 4.15
C SER A 102 28.81 15.62 5.19
N PHE A 103 27.66 15.05 5.60
CA PHE A 103 26.76 15.68 6.56
C PHE A 103 26.30 17.09 6.16
N ALA A 104 26.26 17.43 4.86
CA ALA A 104 26.05 18.79 4.37
C ALA A 104 24.73 19.46 4.81
N SER A 105 23.77 18.69 5.34
CA SER A 105 22.51 19.23 5.88
C SER A 105 22.39 19.10 7.41
N PHE A 106 23.47 18.74 8.11
CA PHE A 106 23.53 18.63 9.56
C PHE A 106 23.78 20.00 10.21
N GLY A 107 23.07 20.30 11.30
CA GLY A 107 23.11 21.59 12.00
C GLY A 107 22.58 21.49 13.42
N THR A 108 22.70 22.56 14.20
CA THR A 108 22.41 22.60 15.65
C THR A 108 21.01 22.10 16.01
N GLN A 109 19.97 22.50 15.28
CA GLN A 109 18.60 22.03 15.49
C GLN A 109 18.43 20.50 15.33
N LYS A 110 19.28 19.88 14.51
CA LYS A 110 19.24 18.42 14.28
C LYS A 110 19.96 17.63 15.38
N VAL A 111 20.84 18.26 16.17
CA VAL A 111 21.54 17.61 17.29
C VAL A 111 20.55 17.23 18.41
N GLU A 112 19.65 18.14 18.76
CA GLU A 112 18.61 17.91 19.77
C GLU A 112 17.57 16.88 19.31
N MET A 113 17.26 16.84 18.01
CA MET A 113 16.39 15.79 17.46
C MET A 113 17.06 14.43 17.42
N VAL A 114 18.39 14.36 17.25
CA VAL A 114 19.14 13.10 17.29
C VAL A 114 19.15 12.48 18.69
N SER A 115 19.12 13.28 19.76
CA SER A 115 18.96 12.74 21.12
C SER A 115 17.54 12.23 21.37
N ALA A 116 16.50 12.94 20.90
CA ALA A 116 15.12 12.47 20.95
C ALA A 116 14.90 11.18 20.12
N LEU A 117 15.60 11.07 18.99
CA LEU A 117 15.65 9.88 18.14
C LEU A 117 16.12 8.64 18.90
N LYS A 118 17.21 8.76 19.66
CA LYS A 118 17.74 7.67 20.48
C LYS A 118 16.72 7.17 21.49
N ILE A 119 15.97 8.08 22.12
CA ILE A 119 14.92 7.73 23.08
C ILE A 119 13.77 7.02 22.38
N LYS A 120 13.31 7.52 21.22
CA LYS A 120 12.20 6.89 20.49
C LYS A 120 12.59 5.51 19.95
N ILE A 121 13.79 5.33 19.38
CA ILE A 121 14.29 4.01 18.96
C ILE A 121 14.42 3.05 20.14
N ALA A 122 14.86 3.52 21.31
CA ALA A 122 14.92 2.69 22.51
C ALA A 122 13.52 2.26 23.02
N ASN A 123 12.49 3.07 22.74
CA ASN A 123 11.10 2.80 23.14
C ASN A 123 10.28 2.03 22.08
N LEU A 124 10.73 2.05 20.81
CA LEU A 124 10.17 1.23 19.73
C LEU A 124 10.58 -0.23 19.96
N GLY A 125 9.86 -0.95 20.82
CA GLY A 125 9.93 -2.41 20.86
C GLY A 125 9.61 -2.96 19.47
N GLY A 126 10.34 -3.97 18.99
CA GLY A 126 10.30 -4.48 17.61
C GLY A 126 8.96 -5.03 17.08
N HIS A 127 7.84 -4.75 17.74
CA HIS A 127 6.50 -5.19 17.41
C HIS A 127 5.77 -4.23 16.44
N GLU A 128 5.90 -2.90 16.62
CA GLU A 128 5.13 -1.92 15.81
C GLU A 128 5.48 -1.96 14.31
N PHE A 129 6.72 -2.32 13.96
CA PHE A 129 7.15 -2.41 12.56
C PHE A 129 6.55 -3.62 11.82
N LYS A 130 6.23 -4.70 12.55
CA LYS A 130 5.58 -5.87 11.95
C LYS A 130 4.12 -5.57 11.67
N ASP A 131 3.40 -4.98 12.63
CA ASP A 131 1.96 -4.76 12.52
C ASP A 131 1.61 -3.78 11.38
N CYS A 132 2.39 -2.71 11.17
CA CYS A 132 2.16 -1.76 10.08
C CYS A 132 2.39 -2.31 8.65
N ILE A 133 3.22 -3.35 8.49
CA ILE A 133 3.46 -3.99 7.18
C ILE A 133 2.58 -5.24 7.01
N LEU A 134 2.33 -5.99 8.10
CA LEU A 134 1.49 -7.18 8.07
C LEU A 134 0.02 -6.83 7.85
N MET A 135 -0.50 -5.75 8.44
CA MET A 135 -1.94 -5.44 8.34
C MET A 135 -2.39 -5.13 6.89
N PRO A 136 -1.70 -4.31 6.09
CA PRO A 136 -2.08 -4.09 4.69
C PRO A 136 -1.89 -5.33 3.83
N LEU A 137 -0.85 -6.14 4.09
CA LEU A 137 -0.61 -7.39 3.38
C LEU A 137 -1.61 -8.48 3.77
N GLN A 138 -2.08 -8.52 5.02
CA GLN A 138 -3.12 -9.42 5.48
C GLN A 138 -4.48 -9.00 4.94
N SER A 139 -4.82 -7.70 4.95
CA SER A 139 -6.02 -7.19 4.28
C SER A 139 -5.99 -7.46 2.78
N ALA A 140 -4.87 -7.19 2.11
CA ALA A 140 -4.69 -7.51 0.69
C ALA A 140 -4.74 -9.02 0.43
N SER A 141 -4.12 -9.85 1.29
CA SER A 141 -4.17 -11.31 1.20
C SER A 141 -5.58 -11.86 1.46
N ILE A 142 -6.34 -11.27 2.39
CA ILE A 142 -7.74 -11.65 2.64
C ILE A 142 -8.64 -11.21 1.47
N CYS A 143 -8.44 -10.00 0.93
CA CYS A 143 -9.14 -9.54 -0.25
C CYS A 143 -8.82 -10.40 -1.47
N ILE A 144 -7.56 -10.79 -1.66
CA ILE A 144 -7.12 -11.70 -2.73
C ILE A 144 -7.68 -13.11 -2.45
N GLU A 145 -7.58 -13.64 -1.25
CA GLU A 145 -8.10 -14.98 -0.94
C GLU A 145 -9.62 -15.08 -1.06
N THR A 146 -10.37 -14.07 -0.64
CA THR A 146 -11.83 -14.04 -0.80
C THR A 146 -12.26 -13.83 -2.25
N SER A 147 -11.39 -13.24 -3.08
CA SER A 147 -11.64 -12.98 -4.50
C SER A 147 -11.16 -14.07 -5.44
N TYR A 148 -10.11 -14.80 -5.06
CA TYR A 148 -9.44 -15.83 -5.86
C TYR A 148 -9.67 -17.26 -5.33
N LYS A 149 -10.19 -17.49 -4.11
CA LYS A 149 -10.78 -18.79 -3.74
C LYS A 149 -12.20 -18.88 -4.29
N MET A 150 -12.36 -18.85 -5.61
CA MET A 150 -13.54 -19.45 -6.22
C MET A 150 -13.28 -20.97 -6.34
N PRO A 151 -14.29 -21.83 -6.10
CA PRO A 151 -14.15 -23.25 -6.40
C PRO A 151 -13.95 -23.38 -7.91
N LEU A 152 -12.86 -24.03 -8.31
CA LEU A 152 -12.72 -24.60 -9.65
C LEU A 152 -13.98 -25.42 -9.91
N SER A 153 -14.84 -24.96 -10.82
CA SER A 153 -16.06 -25.68 -11.15
C SER A 153 -15.69 -26.98 -11.85
N SER A 154 -16.05 -28.12 -11.23
CA SER A 154 -16.29 -29.39 -11.95
C SER A 154 -17.43 -29.24 -12.95
#